data_AF-A0A0D2GZP7-F1
#
_entry.id   AF-A0A0D2GZP7-F1
#
_cell.length_a   1.000
_cell.length_b   1.000
_cell.length_c   1.000
_cell.angle_alpha   90.00
_cell.angle_beta   90.00
_cell.angle_gamma   90.00
#
_symmetry.space_group_name_H-M   'P 1'
#
loop_
_entity.id
_entity.type
_entity.pdbx_description
1 polymer ?
#
loop_
_entity_poly.entity_id
_entity_poly.type
_entity_poly.pdbx_seq_one_letter_code
_entity_poly.pdbx_strand_id
1 'polypeptide(L)'
;MFMRYFFEEDRTAVTLGTVVEAEPALPPLSAHIFLKDKASYLVLADDGARRNDEFSEEFSERIKQWRIRQQKEGEGKTVRMNLQEAFR
;
A
#
# COMPACT_ATOMS: atom_id res chain seq x y z
N MET A 1 6.40 14.68 3.93
CA MET A 1 6.39 13.88 2.69
C MET A 1 5.31 12.83 2.84
N PHE A 2 4.25 12.84 2.04
CA PHE A 2 3.17 11.85 2.10
C PHE A 2 3.32 10.88 0.92
N MET A 3 3.42 9.58 1.19
CA MET A 3 3.31 8.57 0.15
C MET A 3 1.85 8.16 0.04
N ARG A 4 1.22 8.42 -1.11
CA ARG A 4 -0.15 8.01 -1.39
C ARG A 4 -0.13 6.77 -2.27
N TYR A 5 -0.51 5.63 -1.69
CA TYR A 5 -0.72 4.40 -2.43
C TYR A 5 -2.19 4.34 -2.86
N PHE A 6 -2.49 4.49 -4.16
CA PHE A 6 -3.86 4.36 -4.73
C PHE A 6 -4.36 2.91 -4.79
N PHE A 7 -3.76 2.04 -3.99
CA PHE A 7 -3.93 0.60 -4.03
C PHE A 7 -5.25 0.15 -3.35
N GLU A 8 -5.81 0.99 -2.48
CA GLU A 8 -7.12 0.80 -1.86
C GLU A 8 -7.88 2.13 -1.88
N GLU A 9 -8.94 2.23 -2.69
CA GLU A 9 -9.68 3.49 -2.93
C GLU A 9 -10.30 4.08 -1.66
N ASP A 10 -10.67 3.23 -0.71
CA ASP A 10 -11.31 3.62 0.56
C ASP A 10 -10.36 3.60 1.77
N ARG A 11 -9.04 3.48 1.55
CA ARG A 11 -8.07 3.49 2.67
C ARG A 11 -7.10 4.65 2.59
N THR A 12 -6.92 5.31 3.74
CA THR A 12 -5.90 6.34 3.91
C THR A 12 -4.72 5.75 4.67
N ALA A 13 -3.55 5.72 4.03
CA ALA A 13 -2.31 5.43 4.73
C ALA A 13 -1.81 6.68 5.45
N VAL A 14 -1.55 6.58 6.74
CA VAL A 14 -1.01 7.68 7.55
C VAL A 14 0.31 7.23 8.16
N THR A 15 1.37 8.02 7.96
CA THR A 15 2.65 7.82 8.64
C THR A 15 2.63 8.58 9.96
N LEU A 16 2.58 7.87 11.08
CA LEU A 16 2.49 8.46 12.41
C LEU A 16 3.87 8.41 13.08
N GLY A 17 4.56 9.55 13.11
CA GLY A 17 5.87 9.66 13.77
C GLY A 17 5.84 10.29 15.16
N THR A 18 4.73 10.92 15.56
CA THR A 18 4.67 11.82 16.73
C THR A 18 3.33 11.82 17.44
N VAL A 19 2.49 10.79 17.24
CA VAL A 19 1.18 10.74 17.91
C VAL A 19 1.40 10.41 19.37
N VAL A 20 1.01 11.34 20.25
CA VAL A 20 1.07 11.16 21.70
C VAL A 20 -0.20 10.47 22.20
N GLU A 21 -1.37 10.79 21.61
CA GLU A 21 -2.68 10.22 21.96
C GLU A 21 -3.61 10.18 20.73
N ALA A 22 -4.57 9.25 20.70
CA ALA A 22 -5.57 9.11 19.64
C ALA A 22 -6.89 8.53 20.19
N GLU A 23 -8.02 9.07 19.71
CA GLU A 23 -9.36 8.57 20.01
C GLU A 23 -10.14 8.28 18.70
N PRO A 24 -10.55 7.02 18.45
CA PRO A 24 -10.30 5.83 19.27
C PRO A 24 -8.81 5.44 19.29
N ALA A 25 -8.43 4.62 20.26
CA ALA A 25 -7.05 4.14 20.41
C ALA A 25 -6.53 3.53 19.10
N LEU A 26 -5.26 3.82 18.79
CA LEU A 26 -4.62 3.27 17.61
C LEU A 26 -4.57 1.74 17.69
N PRO A 27 -4.76 1.03 16.56
CA PRO A 27 -4.59 -0.40 16.54
C PRO A 27 -3.14 -0.75 16.92
N PRO A 28 -2.92 -1.90 17.59
CA PRO A 28 -1.58 -2.34 17.92
C PRO A 28 -0.74 -2.55 16.65
N LEU A 29 0.58 -2.36 16.79
CA LEU A 29 1.53 -2.64 15.72
C LEU A 29 1.44 -4.13 15.34
N SER A 30 1.23 -4.40 14.06
CA SER A 30 1.03 -5.77 13.55
C SER A 30 2.21 -6.31 12.77
N ALA A 31 3.02 -5.44 12.16
CA ALA A 31 4.19 -5.83 11.38
C ALA A 31 5.24 -4.73 11.24
N HIS A 32 6.50 -5.15 11.21
CA HIS A 32 7.64 -4.41 10.66
C HIS A 32 7.91 -4.91 9.24
N ILE A 33 7.96 -3.98 8.27
CA ILE A 33 8.20 -4.29 6.85
C ILE A 33 9.42 -3.53 6.33
N PHE A 34 10.00 -3.98 5.22
CA PHE A 34 11.22 -3.42 4.62
C PHE A 34 12.46 -3.53 5.53
N LEU A 35 12.57 -4.63 6.27
CA LEU A 35 13.69 -4.84 7.19
C LEU A 35 15.05 -4.99 6.49
N LYS A 36 15.08 -5.53 5.27
CA LYS A 36 16.30 -5.62 4.45
C LYS A 36 16.98 -4.27 4.20
N ASP A 37 16.20 -3.18 4.18
CA ASP A 37 16.66 -1.83 3.89
C ASP A 37 16.98 -1.05 5.18
N LYS A 38 16.82 -1.67 6.36
CA LYS A 38 17.12 -1.06 7.65
C LYS A 38 18.61 -1.11 7.94
N ALA A 39 19.06 -0.14 8.74
CA ALA A 39 20.42 -0.12 9.23
C ALA A 39 20.72 -1.38 10.08
N SER A 40 21.91 -1.96 9.92
CA SER A 40 22.31 -3.20 10.59
C SER A 40 22.37 -3.10 12.12
N TYR A 41 22.47 -1.88 12.66
CA TYR A 41 22.47 -1.61 14.10
C TYR A 41 21.05 -1.42 14.68
N LEU A 42 20.01 -1.46 13.85
CA LEU A 42 18.63 -1.33 14.33
C LEU A 42 18.23 -2.60 15.10
N VAL A 43 17.98 -2.47 16.39
CA VAL A 43 17.41 -3.52 17.22
C VAL A 43 15.93 -3.23 17.41
N LEU A 44 15.07 -4.15 16.96
CA LEU A 44 13.63 -4.07 17.16
C LEU A 44 13.26 -4.63 18.54
N ALA A 45 12.27 -4.01 19.18
CA ALA A 45 11.67 -4.56 20.39
C ALA A 45 11.00 -5.91 20.11
N ASP A 46 10.84 -6.72 21.16
CA ASP A 46 10.04 -7.95 21.08
C ASP A 46 8.58 -7.63 21.42
N ASP A 47 7.88 -7.11 20.42
CA ASP A 47 6.51 -6.61 20.50
C ASP A 47 5.46 -7.60 19.94
N GLY A 48 5.90 -8.79 19.52
CA GLY A 48 5.06 -9.80 18.88
C GLY A 48 4.63 -9.45 17.45
N ALA A 49 5.09 -8.32 16.88
CA ALA A 49 4.77 -7.94 15.52
C ALA A 49 5.55 -8.82 14.51
N ARG A 50 4.93 -9.09 13.36
CA ARG A 50 5.58 -9.86 12.30
C ARG A 50 6.77 -9.10 11.73
N ARG A 51 7.82 -9.80 11.31
CA ARG A 51 9.04 -9.20 10.75
C ARG A 51 9.17 -9.63 9.29
N ASN A 52 9.10 -8.68 8.36
CA ASN A 52 9.18 -8.93 6.93
C ASN A 52 10.25 -8.06 6.27
N ASP A 53 11.04 -8.66 5.38
CA ASP A 53 12.04 -7.94 4.59
C ASP A 53 11.42 -7.08 3.48
N GLU A 54 10.20 -7.39 3.07
CA GLU A 54 9.39 -6.62 2.11
C GLU A 54 7.93 -6.59 2.57
N PHE A 55 7.00 -6.33 1.66
CA PHE A 55 5.58 -6.60 1.91
C PHE A 55 5.36 -8.10 2.18
N SER A 56 4.30 -8.43 2.93
CA SER A 56 3.89 -9.84 3.04
C SER A 56 3.52 -10.40 1.67
N GLU A 57 3.61 -11.73 1.52
CA GLU A 57 3.23 -12.41 0.27
C GLU A 57 1.78 -12.10 -0.11
N GLU A 58 0.87 -12.18 0.86
CA GLU A 58 -0.54 -11.84 0.69
C GLU A 58 -0.71 -10.40 0.16
N PHE A 59 -0.03 -9.42 0.77
CA PHE A 59 -0.14 -8.03 0.36
C PHE A 59 0.48 -7.79 -1.02
N SER A 60 1.60 -8.45 -1.30
CA SER A 60 2.27 -8.40 -2.60
C SER A 60 1.38 -8.95 -3.72
N GLU A 61 0.68 -10.06 -3.47
CA GLU A 61 -0.24 -10.63 -4.45
C GLU A 61 -1.42 -9.69 -4.70
N ARG A 62 -1.99 -9.10 -3.65
CA ARG A 62 -3.04 -8.11 -3.81
C ARG A 62 -2.56 -6.92 -4.67
N ILE A 63 -1.33 -6.41 -4.48
CA ILE A 63 -0.74 -5.35 -5.32
C ILE A 63 -0.68 -5.77 -6.80
N LYS A 64 -0.21 -6.99 -7.08
CA LYS A 64 -0.13 -7.51 -8.46
C LYS A 64 -1.51 -7.53 -9.10
N GLN A 65 -2.52 -8.06 -8.40
CA GLN A 65 -3.90 -8.12 -8.90
C GLN A 65 -4.49 -6.74 -9.17
N TRP A 66 -4.24 -5.77 -8.29
CA TRP A 66 -4.64 -4.38 -8.53
C TRP A 66 -3.97 -3.78 -9.77
N ARG A 67 -2.66 -3.99 -9.96
CA ARG A 67 -1.94 -3.48 -11.16
C ARG A 67 -2.55 -4.04 -12.45
N ILE A 68 -2.87 -5.34 -12.47
CA ILE A 68 -3.51 -6.00 -13.62
C ILE A 68 -4.89 -5.37 -13.90
N ARG A 69 -5.68 -5.08 -12.86
CA ARG A 69 -6.98 -4.43 -13.01
C ARG A 69 -6.87 -3.02 -13.60
N GLN A 70 -5.93 -2.22 -13.09
CA GLN A 70 -5.69 -0.85 -13.57
C GLN A 70 -5.26 -0.82 -15.04
N GLN A 71 -4.43 -1.79 -15.48
CA GLN A 71 -4.05 -1.92 -16.88
C GLN A 71 -5.25 -2.23 -17.78
N LYS A 72 -6.09 -3.19 -17.40
CA LYS A 72 -7.31 -3.56 -18.15
C LYS A 72 -8.33 -2.42 -18.22
N GLU A 73 -8.48 -1.64 -17.15
CA GLU A 73 -9.38 -0.48 -17.12
C GLU A 73 -8.84 0.70 -17.94
N GLY A 74 -7.52 0.91 -17.94
CA GLY A 74 -6.87 1.92 -18.79
C GLY A 74 -6.96 1.61 -20.28
N GLU A 75 -6.76 0.34 -20.66
CA GLU A 75 -6.95 -0.14 -22.03
C GLU A 75 -8.42 -0.03 -22.46
N GLY A 76 -9.37 -0.44 -21.60
CA GLY A 76 -10.80 -0.33 -21.87
C GLY A 76 -11.32 1.10 -22.01
N LYS A 77 -10.79 2.05 -21.24
CA LYS A 77 -11.10 3.50 -21.40
C LYS A 77 -10.53 4.06 -22.70
N THR A 78 -9.31 3.66 -23.07
CA THR A 78 -8.66 4.09 -24.33
C THR A 78 -9.42 3.59 -25.55
N VAL A 79 -9.87 2.33 -25.54
CA VAL A 79 -10.67 1.75 -26.64
C VAL A 79 -12.06 2.40 -26.72
N ARG A 80 -12.71 2.71 -25.60
CA ARG A 80 -14.01 3.40 -25.58
C ARG A 80 -13.93 4.85 -26.07
N MET A 81 -12.87 5.58 -25.73
CA MET A 81 -12.64 6.94 -26.27
C MET A 81 -12.43 6.91 -27.78
N ASN A 82 -11.59 5.99 -28.29
CA ASN A 82 -11.34 5.87 -29.72
C ASN A 82 -12.59 5.48 -30.51
N LEU A 83 -13.48 4.64 -29.96
CA LEU A 83 -14.74 4.30 -30.61
C LEU A 83 -15.69 5.51 -30.69
N GLN A 84 -15.80 6.32 -29.63
CA GLN A 84 -16.66 7.51 -29.66
C GLN A 84 -16.16 8.60 -30.62
N GLU A 85 -14.85 8.70 -30.83
CA GLU A 85 -14.25 9.59 -31.83
C GLU A 85 -14.35 9.03 -33.26
N ALA A 86 -14.31 7.71 -33.45
CA ALA A 86 -14.42 7.06 -34.76
C ALA A 86 -15.84 7.06 -35.35
N PHE A 87 -16.87 7.36 -34.54
CA PHE A 87 -18.26 7.50 -34.98
C PHE A 87 -18.74 8.96 -35.03
N ARG A 88 -17.81 9.93 -35.10
CA ARG A 88 -18.12 11.35 -35.38
C ARG A 88 -17.89 11.71 -36.85
#